data_AF-A0A1H5V8A6-F1
#
_entry.id   AF-A0A1H5V8A6-F1
#
_cell.length_a   1.000
_cell.length_b   1.000
_cell.length_c   1.000
_cell.angle_alpha   90.00
_cell.angle_beta   90.00
_cell.angle_gamma   90.00
#
_symmetry.space_group_name_H-M   'P 1'
#
loop_
_entity.id
_entity.type
_entity.pdbx_description
1 polymer ?
#
loop_
_entity_poly.entity_id
_entity_poly.type
_entity_poly.pdbx_seq_one_letter_code
_entity_poly.pdbx_strand_id
1 'polypeptide(L)'
;MKAVQDFPDLSPLGRTTITLAGGMVLMVLVTAVMGTMGSDMLPRGTVGVEQFGLLTIYAVTGMALSQVMWIASVGRLGIAVASFHINIAPFYVMVILLSLGGAWDWRQATGAAIVALGVVLSQGGGWVGRR
;
A
#
# COMPACT_ATOMS: atom_id res chain seq x y z
N MET A 1 10.88 16.77 -5.82
CA MET A 1 9.95 16.39 -4.74
C MET A 1 10.68 15.46 -3.81
N LYS A 2 10.75 15.79 -2.52
CA LYS A 2 11.35 14.90 -1.53
C LYS A 2 10.34 13.82 -1.13
N ALA A 3 10.70 12.56 -1.26
CA ALA A 3 9.88 11.44 -0.80
C ALA A 3 9.96 11.36 0.74
N VAL A 4 9.04 10.65 1.39
CA VAL A 4 9.04 10.48 2.86
C VAL A 4 10.34 9.86 3.40
N GLN A 5 11.10 9.18 2.55
CA GLN A 5 12.44 8.65 2.84
C GLN A 5 13.48 9.76 3.08
N ASP A 6 13.23 10.97 2.58
CA ASP A 6 14.10 12.14 2.71
C ASP A 6 13.90 12.91 4.03
N PHE A 7 13.11 12.35 4.97
CA PHE A 7 13.02 12.81 6.36
C PHE A 7 13.71 11.80 7.31
N PRO A 8 15.05 11.62 7.21
CA PRO A 8 15.78 10.62 7.97
C PRO A 8 15.55 10.73 9.48
N ASP A 9 15.38 11.96 9.97
CA ASP A 9 15.30 12.27 11.40
C ASP A 9 13.93 11.93 12.04
N LEU A 10 12.91 11.63 11.23
CA LEU A 10 11.61 11.23 11.73
C LEU A 10 11.53 9.74 11.99
N SER A 11 10.90 9.37 13.10
CA SER A 11 10.55 7.98 13.41
C SER A 11 9.61 7.39 12.35
N PRO A 12 9.52 6.05 12.24
CA PRO A 12 8.54 5.40 11.36
C PRO A 12 7.10 5.86 11.58
N LEU A 13 6.75 6.16 12.84
CA LEU A 13 5.45 6.73 13.19
C LEU A 13 5.30 8.15 12.65
N GLY A 14 6.29 9.03 12.84
CA GLY A 14 6.25 10.40 12.31
C GLY A 14 6.13 10.45 10.78
N ARG A 15 6.89 9.59 10.08
CA ARG A 15 6.79 9.44 8.62
C ARG A 15 5.43 8.89 8.18
N THR A 16 4.86 7.96 8.95
CA THR A 16 3.50 7.44 8.70
C THR A 16 2.47 8.56 8.83
N THR A 17 2.53 9.35 9.89
CA THR A 17 1.61 10.48 10.11
C THR A 17 1.64 11.47 8.96
N ILE A 18 2.82 11.89 8.50
CA ILE A 18 2.94 12.83 7.37
C ILE A 18 2.39 12.20 6.08
N THR A 19 2.66 10.91 5.83
CA THR A 19 2.15 10.21 4.65
C THR A 19 0.62 10.19 4.64
N LEU A 20 0.01 9.77 5.75
CA LEU A 20 -1.45 9.65 5.85
C LEU A 20 -2.14 11.01 5.86
N ALA A 21 -1.57 12.02 6.54
CA ALA A 21 -2.09 13.38 6.53
C ALA A 21 -2.04 13.99 5.12
N GLY A 22 -0.92 13.84 4.41
CA GLY A 22 -0.78 14.29 3.02
C GLY A 22 -1.76 13.58 2.09
N GLY A 23 -1.89 12.26 2.23
CA GLY A 23 -2.88 11.46 1.49
C GLY A 23 -4.31 11.89 1.76
N MET A 24 -4.66 12.16 3.02
CA MET A 24 -5.98 12.69 3.40
C MET A 24 -6.27 14.03 2.73
N VAL A 25 -5.34 15.00 2.82
CA VAL A 25 -5.49 16.31 2.19
C VAL A 25 -5.70 16.16 0.69
N LEU A 26 -4.87 15.34 0.02
CA LEU A 26 -5.00 15.11 -1.40
C LEU A 26 -6.34 14.45 -1.75
N MET A 27 -6.78 13.44 -1.00
CA MET A 27 -8.06 12.77 -1.27
C MET A 27 -9.26 13.68 -1.06
N VAL A 28 -9.22 14.57 -0.06
CA VAL A 28 -10.26 15.59 0.13
C VAL A 28 -10.30 16.53 -1.09
N LEU A 29 -9.15 17.01 -1.55
CA LEU A 29 -9.06 17.90 -2.71
C LEU A 29 -9.56 17.22 -3.99
N VAL A 30 -9.11 15.99 -4.26
CA VAL A 30 -9.55 15.21 -5.43
C VAL A 30 -11.06 14.96 -5.37
N THR A 31 -11.59 14.55 -4.22
CA THR A 31 -13.03 14.32 -4.05
C THR A 31 -13.83 15.60 -4.29
N ALA A 32 -13.35 16.75 -3.79
CA ALA A 32 -14.01 18.02 -4.01
C ALA A 32 -14.04 18.42 -5.50
N VAL A 33 -12.91 18.30 -6.21
CA VAL A 33 -12.83 18.62 -7.65
C VAL A 33 -13.70 17.68 -8.47
N MET A 34 -13.68 16.38 -8.18
CA MET A 34 -14.51 15.41 -8.89
C MET A 34 -16.00 15.66 -8.62
N GLY A 35 -16.35 16.07 -7.39
CA GLY A 35 -17.70 16.50 -7.04
C GLY A 35 -18.19 17.70 -7.87
N THR A 36 -17.33 18.69 -8.17
CA THR A 36 -17.73 19.82 -9.04
C THR A 36 -17.89 19.42 -10.51
N MET A 37 -17.29 18.30 -10.92
CA MET A 37 -17.45 17.70 -12.25
C MET A 37 -18.66 16.75 -12.36
N GLY A 38 -19.46 16.62 -11.30
CA GLY A 38 -20.68 15.80 -11.30
C GLY A 38 -20.44 14.30 -11.17
N SER A 39 -19.26 13.87 -10.71
CA SER A 39 -18.99 12.45 -10.47
C SER A 39 -19.67 11.97 -9.18
N ASP A 40 -20.39 10.85 -9.24
CA ASP A 40 -20.95 10.18 -8.07
C ASP A 40 -19.89 9.33 -7.35
N MET A 41 -18.88 9.98 -6.79
CA MET A 41 -17.80 9.31 -6.03
C MET A 41 -18.16 9.05 -4.57
N LEU A 42 -19.14 9.77 -4.02
CA LEU A 42 -19.56 9.58 -2.64
C LEU A 42 -20.49 8.37 -2.54
N PRO A 43 -20.30 7.49 -1.53
CA PRO A 43 -21.23 6.41 -1.27
C PRO A 43 -22.64 6.97 -1.09
N ARG A 44 -23.61 6.44 -1.85
CA ARG A 44 -25.02 6.85 -1.73
C ARG A 44 -25.73 6.25 -0.50
N GLY A 45 -25.03 5.40 0.27
CA GLY A 45 -25.54 4.75 1.47
C GLY A 45 -25.33 5.58 2.74
N THR A 46 -26.13 5.29 3.76
CA THR A 46 -25.96 5.90 5.09
C THR A 46 -24.74 5.31 5.79
N VAL A 47 -23.93 6.19 6.41
CA VAL A 47 -22.85 5.76 7.30
C VAL A 47 -23.45 5.56 8.70
N GLY A 48 -23.73 4.30 9.03
CA GLY A 48 -24.16 3.89 10.37
C GLY A 48 -22.98 3.53 11.27
N VAL A 49 -23.32 3.06 12.48
CA VAL A 49 -22.33 2.66 13.50
C VAL A 49 -21.46 1.51 13.01
N GLU A 50 -22.04 0.55 12.29
CA GLU A 50 -21.30 -0.58 11.72
C GLU A 50 -20.27 -0.11 10.68
N GLN A 51 -20.67 0.72 9.72
CA GLN A 51 -19.78 1.27 8.71
C GLN A 51 -18.67 2.10 9.35
N PHE A 52 -19.00 2.89 10.38
CA PHE A 52 -18.01 3.64 11.13
C PHE A 52 -17.01 2.73 11.87
N GLY A 53 -17.49 1.63 12.47
CA GLY A 53 -16.65 0.62 13.09
C GLY A 53 -15.69 -0.04 12.09
N LEU A 54 -16.19 -0.45 10.92
CA LEU A 54 -15.37 -1.03 9.85
C LEU A 54 -14.33 -0.03 9.32
N LEU A 55 -14.73 1.23 9.10
CA LEU A 55 -13.80 2.30 8.70
C LEU A 55 -12.72 2.55 9.75
N THR A 56 -13.07 2.47 11.04
CA THR A 56 -12.11 2.64 12.14
C THR A 56 -11.10 1.50 12.15
N ILE A 57 -11.55 0.25 12.04
CA ILE A 57 -10.66 -0.92 11.95
C ILE A 57 -9.74 -0.79 10.73
N TYR A 58 -10.29 -0.41 9.58
CA TYR A 58 -9.50 -0.20 8.37
C TYR A 58 -8.48 0.93 8.53
N ALA A 59 -8.87 2.07 9.09
CA ALA A 59 -7.98 3.22 9.28
C ALA A 59 -6.84 2.90 10.25
N VAL A 60 -7.12 2.21 11.37
CA VAL A 60 -6.11 1.90 12.40
C VAL A 60 -5.22 0.74 11.98
N THR A 61 -5.82 -0.40 11.62
CA THR A 61 -5.06 -1.63 11.35
C THR A 61 -4.63 -1.70 9.88
N GLY A 62 -5.58 -1.49 8.97
CA GLY A 62 -5.36 -1.60 7.53
C GLY A 62 -4.41 -0.52 7.01
N MET A 63 -4.57 0.73 7.48
CA MET A 63 -3.73 1.84 7.04
C MET A 63 -2.62 2.19 8.02
N ALA A 64 -2.94 2.66 9.23
CA ALA A 64 -1.91 3.25 10.12
C ALA A 64 -0.86 2.24 10.57
N LEU A 65 -1.27 1.09 11.12
CA LEU A 65 -0.35 0.07 11.58
C LEU A 65 0.48 -0.52 10.42
N SER A 66 -0.20 -0.86 9.32
CA SER A 66 0.46 -1.41 8.12
C SER A 66 1.49 -0.43 7.55
N GLN A 67 1.19 0.88 7.54
CA GLN A 67 2.11 1.91 7.08
C GLN A 67 3.33 2.03 8.00
N VAL A 68 3.15 1.98 9.33
CA VAL A 68 4.29 1.98 10.28
C VAL A 68 5.19 0.77 10.03
N MET A 69 4.60 -0.43 9.89
CA MET A 69 5.34 -1.66 9.62
C MET A 69 6.07 -1.60 8.27
N TRP A 70 5.43 -1.05 7.24
CA TRP A 70 6.05 -0.88 5.92
C TRP A 70 7.27 0.05 5.99
N ILE A 71 7.13 1.24 6.58
CA ILE A 71 8.27 2.19 6.72
C ILE A 71 9.40 1.58 7.55
N ALA A 72 9.06 0.89 8.65
CA ALA A 72 10.05 0.19 9.46
C ALA A 72 10.76 -0.93 8.66
N SER A 73 10.03 -1.68 7.85
CA SER A 73 10.60 -2.74 7.00
C SER A 73 11.54 -2.19 5.94
N VAL A 74 11.19 -1.06 5.30
CA VAL A 74 12.05 -0.38 4.31
C VAL A 74 13.36 0.06 4.96
N GLY A 75 13.32 0.57 6.20
CA GLY A 75 14.53 0.98 6.92
C GLY A 75 15.46 -0.18 7.30
N ARG A 76 14.96 -1.42 7.38
CA ARG A 76 15.75 -2.61 7.78
C ARG A 76 16.16 -3.49 6.61
N LEU A 77 15.29 -3.64 5.61
CA LEU A 77 15.46 -4.56 4.48
C LEU A 77 15.82 -3.84 3.17
N GLY A 78 15.70 -2.51 3.15
CA GLY A 78 15.78 -1.71 1.93
C GLY A 78 14.45 -1.70 1.15
N ILE A 79 14.28 -0.66 0.34
CA ILE A 79 13.03 -0.45 -0.42
C ILE A 79 12.75 -1.59 -1.41
N ALA A 80 13.78 -2.12 -2.09
CA ALA A 80 13.60 -3.15 -3.11
C ALA A 80 12.98 -4.44 -2.55
N VAL A 81 13.49 -4.94 -1.43
CA VAL A 81 13.00 -6.18 -0.79
C VAL A 81 11.62 -5.95 -0.17
N ALA A 82 11.41 -4.84 0.54
CA ALA A 82 10.12 -4.49 1.11
C ALA A 82 9.04 -4.34 0.02
N SER A 83 9.37 -3.71 -1.11
CA SER A 83 8.50 -3.59 -2.28
C SER A 83 8.23 -4.94 -2.94
N PHE A 84 9.22 -5.83 -3.06
CA PHE A 84 8.99 -7.19 -3.57
C PHE A 84 7.98 -7.95 -2.69
N HIS A 85 8.11 -7.86 -1.36
CA HIS A 85 7.21 -8.53 -0.43
C HIS A 85 5.75 -8.07 -0.56
N ILE A 86 5.49 -6.75 -0.64
CA ILE A 86 4.10 -6.26 -0.76
C ILE A 86 3.46 -6.64 -2.11
N ASN A 87 4.26 -6.82 -3.16
CA ASN A 87 3.75 -7.23 -4.47
C ASN A 87 3.52 -8.74 -4.59
N ILE A 88 4.28 -9.57 -3.86
CA ILE A 88 4.00 -11.01 -3.78
C ILE A 88 2.89 -11.34 -2.76
N ALA A 89 2.48 -10.36 -1.96
CA ALA A 89 1.45 -10.54 -0.94
C ALA A 89 0.13 -11.16 -1.41
N PRO A 90 -0.46 -10.69 -2.53
CA PRO A 90 -1.66 -11.31 -3.06
C PRO A 90 -1.47 -12.81 -3.34
N PHE A 91 -0.28 -13.24 -3.76
CA PHE A 91 -0.01 -14.64 -4.07
C PHE A 91 -0.06 -15.54 -2.83
N TYR A 92 0.63 -15.19 -1.74
CA TYR A 92 0.54 -16.02 -0.54
C TYR A 92 -0.84 -15.92 0.14
N VAL A 93 -1.54 -14.77 0.01
CA VAL A 93 -2.93 -14.66 0.45
C VAL A 93 -3.83 -15.63 -0.33
N MET A 94 -3.65 -15.78 -1.65
CA MET A 94 -4.37 -16.78 -2.43
C MET A 94 -4.10 -18.21 -1.92
N VAL A 95 -2.85 -18.54 -1.61
CA VAL A 95 -2.50 -19.87 -1.07
C VAL A 95 -3.20 -20.11 0.27
N ILE A 96 -3.22 -19.11 1.16
CA ILE A 96 -3.95 -19.17 2.43
C ILE A 96 -5.45 -19.36 2.18
N LEU A 97 -6.06 -18.57 1.28
CA LEU A 97 -7.49 -18.69 0.98
C LEU A 97 -7.83 -20.04 0.36
N LEU A 98 -7.02 -20.55 -0.57
CA LEU A 98 -7.18 -21.88 -1.16
C LEU A 98 -7.14 -22.97 -0.08
N SER A 99 -6.23 -22.84 0.89
CA SER A 99 -6.15 -23.76 2.04
C SER A 99 -7.39 -23.71 2.94
N LEU A 100 -8.13 -22.59 2.93
CA LEU A 100 -9.39 -22.39 3.64
C LEU A 100 -10.63 -22.70 2.78
N GLY A 101 -10.46 -23.25 1.57
CA GLY A 101 -11.55 -23.61 0.65
C GLY A 101 -11.94 -22.51 -0.35
N GLY A 102 -11.16 -21.44 -0.45
CA GLY A 102 -11.32 -20.40 -1.45
C GLY A 102 -10.93 -20.84 -2.87
N ALA A 103 -11.36 -20.08 -3.88
CA ALA A 103 -11.06 -20.36 -5.27
C ALA A 103 -9.67 -19.83 -5.68
N TRP A 104 -9.07 -20.49 -6.68
CA TRP A 104 -7.84 -20.02 -7.30
C TRP A 104 -8.11 -18.93 -8.35
N ASP A 105 -7.32 -17.86 -8.34
CA ASP A 105 -7.40 -16.73 -9.28
C ASP A 105 -6.16 -16.65 -10.20
N TRP A 106 -6.35 -17.03 -11.47
CA TRP A 106 -5.26 -17.01 -12.45
C TRP A 106 -4.76 -15.59 -12.79
N ARG A 107 -5.59 -14.56 -12.60
CA ARG A 107 -5.20 -13.15 -12.86
C ARG A 107 -4.20 -12.69 -11.82
N GLN A 108 -4.47 -12.97 -10.53
CA GLN A 108 -3.56 -12.64 -9.44
C GLN A 108 -2.25 -13.43 -9.54
N ALA A 109 -2.32 -14.73 -9.87
CA ALA A 109 -1.12 -15.54 -10.10
C ALA A 109 -0.25 -14.99 -11.24
N THR A 110 -0.87 -14.58 -12.35
CA THR A 110 -0.17 -13.96 -13.48
C THR A 110 0.43 -12.60 -13.10
N GLY A 111 -0.30 -11.78 -12.36
CA GLY A 111 0.20 -10.50 -11.84
C GLY A 111 1.43 -10.67 -10.95
N ALA A 112 1.40 -11.65 -10.03
CA ALA A 112 2.55 -11.97 -9.19
C ALA A 112 3.77 -12.42 -10.00
N ALA A 113 3.56 -13.27 -11.03
CA ALA A 113 4.63 -13.70 -11.93
C ALA A 113 5.27 -12.52 -12.69
N ILE A 114 4.47 -11.58 -13.21
CA ILE A 114 4.96 -10.37 -13.89
C ILE A 114 5.83 -9.54 -12.95
N VAL A 115 5.40 -9.31 -11.70
CA VAL A 115 6.19 -8.52 -10.76
C VAL A 115 7.49 -9.24 -10.39
N ALA A 116 7.45 -10.55 -10.14
CA ALA A 116 8.65 -11.34 -9.85
C ALA A 116 9.67 -11.26 -10.99
N LEU A 117 9.21 -11.38 -12.24
CA LEU A 117 10.05 -11.21 -13.43
C LEU A 117 10.62 -9.78 -13.51
N GLY A 118 9.79 -8.75 -13.29
CA GLY A 118 10.24 -7.36 -13.29
C GLY A 118 11.35 -7.09 -12.27
N VAL A 119 11.26 -7.70 -11.09
CA VAL A 119 12.30 -7.58 -10.05
C VAL A 119 13.59 -8.30 -10.47
N VAL A 120 13.52 -9.52 -10.98
CA VAL A 120 14.72 -10.25 -11.45
C VAL A 120 15.42 -9.50 -12.58
N LEU A 121 14.66 -8.99 -13.56
CA LEU A 121 15.20 -8.24 -14.69
C LEU A 121 15.82 -6.90 -14.28
N SER A 122 15.21 -6.18 -13.34
CA SER A 122 15.73 -4.90 -12.84
C SER A 122 17.01 -5.06 -12.00
N GLN A 123 17.14 -6.16 -11.27
CA GLN A 123 18.34 -6.45 -10.48
C GLN A 123 19.51 -6.98 -11.34
N GLY A 124 19.22 -7.66 -12.46
CA GLY A 124 20.24 -8.21 -13.37
C GLY A 124 21.03 -7.18 -14.18
N GLY A 125 20.67 -5.89 -14.15
CA GLY A 125 21.17 -4.86 -15.07
C GLY A 125 22.14 -3.81 -14.51
N GLY A 126 22.44 -3.75 -13.21
CA GLY A 126 23.35 -2.72 -12.73
C GLY A 126 23.49 -2.54 -11.22
N TRP A 127 24.28 -3.41 -10.59
CA TRP A 127 25.10 -3.06 -9.42
C TRP A 127 26.58 -3.15 -9.81
N VAL A 128 26.95 -2.38 -10.84
CA VAL A 128 28.35 -2.06 -11.15
C VAL A 128 28.52 -0.57 -10.89
N GLY A 129 29.03 -0.25 -9.71
CA GLY A 129 29.58 1.05 -9.35
C GLY A 129 28.59 2.09 -8.83
N ARG A 130 28.58 2.29 -7.50
CA ARG A 130 29.31 3.40 -6.87
C ARG A 130 29.20 3.31 -5.34
N ARG A 131 30.37 3.43 -4.73
CA ARG A 131 30.58 3.83 -3.34
C ARG A 131 30.14 5.27 -3.15
#